data_AF-A0A914GDJ0-F1
#
_entry.id   AF-A0A914GDJ0-F1
#
_cell.length_a   1.000
_cell.length_b   1.000
_cell.length_c   1.000
_cell.angle_alpha   90.00
_cell.angle_beta   90.00
_cell.angle_gamma   90.00
#
_symmetry.space_group_name_H-M   'P 1'
#
loop_
_entity.id
_entity.type
_entity.pdbx_description
1 polymer ?
#
loop_
_entity_poly.entity_id
_entity_poly.type
_entity_poly.pdbx_seq_one_letter_code
_entity_poly.pdbx_strand_id
1 'polypeptide(L)'
;DDIKTLQPTLLPVVPRVLNRIYDKAMSEVNKSTFRKTLFNAALSYKLREINHSIIRNDSFVDNLVFKKIRDQLGGKVKLMITGSAPLAENVMNFIRCALGCVVVEGYGQTECVAASTITLEGDSVPGHVGVPSPCNIIKLVDVPELGYFARDNAGEVCIKGTNVFKGYYKNEEQTKEVLDNDGWLHTGD
;
A
#
# COMPACT_ATOMS: atom_id res chain seq x y z
N ASP A 1 -16.02 12.34 -10.97
CA ASP A 1 -15.60 13.62 -11.54
C ASP A 1 -14.85 14.50 -10.55
N ASP A 2 -15.15 14.39 -9.25
CA ASP A 2 -14.49 15.15 -8.17
C ASP A 2 -12.95 15.14 -8.20
N ILE A 3 -12.32 13.97 -8.34
CA ILE A 3 -10.85 13.87 -8.39
C ILE A 3 -10.26 14.69 -9.57
N LYS A 4 -10.95 14.69 -10.72
CA LYS A 4 -10.49 15.46 -11.89
C LYS A 4 -10.67 16.96 -11.68
N THR A 5 -11.73 17.36 -10.98
CA THR A 5 -11.99 18.76 -10.63
C THR A 5 -11.01 19.28 -9.58
N LEU A 6 -10.77 18.49 -8.53
CA LEU A 6 -9.91 18.88 -7.40
C LEU A 6 -8.42 18.80 -7.72
N GLN A 7 -8.02 17.91 -8.63
CA GLN A 7 -6.62 17.72 -9.03
C GLN A 7 -5.66 17.57 -7.84
N PRO A 8 -5.88 16.57 -6.96
CA PRO A 8 -5.14 16.47 -5.70
C PRO A 8 -3.65 16.18 -5.94
N THR A 9 -2.81 16.69 -5.05
CA THR A 9 -1.37 16.35 -4.99
C THR A 9 -1.07 15.21 -4.03
N LEU A 10 -1.91 15.03 -3.01
CA LEU A 10 -1.89 13.91 -2.06
C LEU A 10 -3.20 13.14 -2.19
N LEU A 11 -3.11 11.82 -2.38
CA LEU A 11 -4.29 10.97 -2.57
C LEU A 11 -4.23 9.74 -1.67
N PRO A 12 -4.93 9.73 -0.52
CA PRO A 12 -5.19 8.50 0.21
C PRO A 12 -6.19 7.64 -0.59
N VAL A 13 -5.92 6.34 -0.70
CA VAL A 13 -6.71 5.41 -1.52
C VAL A 13 -6.71 4.02 -0.89
N VAL A 14 -7.75 3.23 -1.15
CA VAL A 14 -7.81 1.83 -0.71
C VAL A 14 -7.45 0.87 -1.86
N PRO A 15 -6.89 -0.32 -1.57
CA PRO A 15 -6.50 -1.32 -2.57
C PRO A 15 -7.60 -1.63 -3.58
N ARG A 16 -8.86 -1.66 -3.16
CA ARG A 16 -10.01 -1.90 -4.05
C ARG A 16 -10.10 -0.89 -5.20
N VAL A 17 -9.76 0.37 -4.96
CA VAL A 17 -9.76 1.39 -6.01
C VAL A 17 -8.58 1.18 -6.96
N LEU A 18 -7.40 0.82 -6.43
CA LEU A 18 -6.22 0.53 -7.25
C LEU A 18 -6.43 -0.70 -8.14
N ASN A 19 -7.02 -1.77 -7.60
CA ASN A 19 -7.43 -2.95 -8.35
C ASN A 19 -8.37 -2.57 -9.50
N ARG A 20 -9.39 -1.75 -9.25
CA ARG A 20 -10.30 -1.27 -10.32
C ARG A 20 -9.57 -0.48 -11.41
N ILE A 21 -8.60 0.37 -11.05
CA ILE A 21 -7.80 1.13 -12.02
C ILE A 21 -6.96 0.16 -12.86
N TYR A 22 -6.31 -0.81 -12.21
CA TYR A 22 -5.52 -1.86 -12.84
C TYR A 22 -6.37 -2.69 -13.81
N ASP A 23 -7.49 -3.25 -13.35
CA ASP A 23 -8.39 -4.09 -14.15
C ASP A 23 -8.92 -3.34 -15.37
N LYS A 24 -9.31 -2.08 -15.17
CA LYS A 24 -9.76 -1.21 -16.26
C LYS A 24 -8.64 -0.95 -17.27
N ALA A 25 -7.42 -0.67 -16.83
CA ALA A 25 -6.28 -0.49 -17.72
C ALA A 25 -5.98 -1.79 -18.50
N MET A 26 -5.91 -2.93 -17.82
CA MET A 26 -5.63 -4.22 -18.43
C MET A 26 -6.71 -4.65 -19.42
N SER A 27 -7.98 -4.38 -19.13
CA SER A 27 -9.08 -4.67 -20.06
C SER A 27 -8.98 -3.86 -21.37
N GLU A 28 -8.51 -2.61 -21.32
CA GLU A 28 -8.29 -1.81 -22.53
C GLU A 28 -7.03 -2.23 -23.31
N VAL A 29 -5.98 -2.59 -22.59
CA VAL A 29 -4.70 -3.04 -23.16
C VAL A 29 -4.86 -4.40 -23.87
N ASN A 30 -5.62 -5.31 -23.28
CA ASN A 30 -5.83 -6.67 -23.81
C ASN A 30 -6.71 -6.72 -25.07
N LYS A 31 -7.35 -5.62 -25.48
CA LYS A 31 -8.14 -5.55 -26.73
C LYS A 31 -7.29 -5.63 -28.00
N SER A 32 -5.98 -5.39 -27.91
CA SER A 32 -5.09 -5.39 -29.07
C SER A 32 -3.70 -5.90 -28.68
N THR A 33 -3.19 -6.87 -29.43
CA THR A 33 -1.84 -7.43 -29.22
C THR A 33 -0.77 -6.35 -29.31
N PHE A 34 -0.91 -5.40 -30.24
CA PHE A 34 0.02 -4.28 -30.36
C PHE A 34 0.02 -3.38 -29.11
N ARG A 35 -1.17 -3.03 -28.59
CA ARG A 35 -1.29 -2.25 -27.35
C ARG A 35 -0.71 -2.99 -26.16
N LYS A 36 -0.95 -4.30 -26.07
CA LYS A 36 -0.40 -5.16 -25.04
C LYS A 36 1.13 -5.18 -25.06
N THR A 37 1.74 -5.38 -26.23
CA THR A 37 3.21 -5.36 -26.37
C THR A 37 3.79 -4.00 -26.00
N LEU A 38 3.21 -2.91 -26.49
CA LEU A 38 3.65 -1.54 -26.17
C LEU A 38 3.55 -1.24 -24.67
N PHE A 39 2.42 -1.59 -24.07
CA PHE A 39 2.15 -1.36 -22.65
C PHE A 39 3.09 -2.19 -21.75
N ASN A 40 3.35 -3.45 -22.09
CA ASN A 40 4.30 -4.28 -21.37
C ASN A 40 5.74 -3.74 -21.49
N ALA A 41 6.14 -3.29 -22.68
CA ALA A 41 7.46 -2.67 -22.86
C ALA A 41 7.61 -1.38 -22.03
N ALA A 42 6.55 -0.56 -21.98
CA ALA A 42 6.48 0.65 -21.16
C ALA A 42 6.55 0.35 -19.66
N LEU A 43 5.81 -0.67 -19.19
CA LEU A 43 5.89 -1.13 -17.80
C LEU A 43 7.29 -1.61 -17.45
N SER A 44 7.91 -2.47 -18.28
CA SER A 44 9.28 -2.95 -18.03
C SER A 44 10.29 -1.80 -17.97
N TYR A 45 10.14 -0.79 -18.83
CA TYR A 45 10.97 0.41 -18.79
C TYR A 45 10.79 1.20 -17.48
N LYS A 46 9.54 1.45 -17.05
CA LYS A 46 9.25 2.17 -15.80
C LYS A 46 9.65 1.40 -14.56
N LEU A 47 9.50 0.07 -14.55
CA LEU A 47 9.97 -0.76 -13.45
C LEU A 47 11.48 -0.66 -13.28
N ARG A 48 12.24 -0.64 -14.38
CA ARG A 48 13.68 -0.39 -14.32
C ARG A 48 13.98 0.98 -13.71
N GLU A 49 13.26 2.04 -14.11
CA GLU A 49 13.43 3.37 -13.50
C GLU A 49 13.18 3.33 -11.99
N ILE A 50 12.07 2.73 -11.55
CA ILE A 50 11.70 2.62 -10.13
C ILE A 50 12.77 1.86 -9.34
N ASN A 51 13.30 0.76 -9.89
CA ASN A 51 14.38 -0.02 -9.25
C ASN A 51 15.70 0.77 -9.14
N HIS A 52 15.88 1.80 -9.96
CA HIS A 52 16.99 2.76 -9.85
C HIS A 52 16.61 4.02 -9.07
N SER A 53 15.49 3.99 -8.33
CA SER A 53 14.97 5.12 -7.54
C SER A 53 14.62 6.36 -8.38
N ILE A 54 14.30 6.17 -9.66
CA ILE A 54 13.89 7.25 -10.56
C ILE A 54 12.36 7.31 -10.56
N ILE A 55 11.80 8.32 -9.88
CA ILE A 55 10.37 8.60 -9.83
C ILE A 55 10.08 9.83 -10.70
N ARG A 56 9.47 9.59 -11.86
CA ARG A 56 9.13 10.64 -12.83
C ARG A 56 7.93 10.27 -13.69
N ASN A 57 7.27 11.26 -14.28
CA ASN A 57 6.10 11.06 -15.15
C ASN A 57 6.08 11.96 -16.40
N ASP A 58 7.24 12.48 -16.77
CA ASP A 58 7.48 13.46 -17.85
C ASP A 58 8.21 12.87 -19.07
N SER A 59 8.50 11.56 -19.08
CA SER A 59 9.12 10.92 -20.25
C SER A 59 8.14 10.78 -21.42
N PHE A 60 8.67 10.54 -22.62
CA PHE A 60 7.84 10.25 -23.80
C PHE A 60 6.91 9.04 -23.57
N VAL A 61 7.43 7.99 -22.92
CA VAL A 61 6.66 6.77 -22.58
C VAL A 61 5.53 7.10 -21.61
N ASP A 62 5.79 7.96 -20.62
CA ASP A 62 4.79 8.39 -19.64
C ASP A 62 3.63 9.12 -20.30
N ASN A 63 3.92 9.98 -21.28
CA ASN A 63 2.91 10.76 -21.99
C ASN A 63 2.12 9.91 -23.00
N LEU A 64 2.76 8.94 -23.65
CA LEU A 64 2.11 8.09 -24.64
C LEU A 64 1.20 7.03 -23.99
N VAL A 65 1.66 6.38 -22.92
CA VAL A 65 1.01 5.17 -22.38
C VAL A 65 0.18 5.47 -21.13
N PHE A 66 0.73 6.27 -20.21
CA PHE A 66 0.19 6.38 -18.86
C PHE A 66 -0.60 7.68 -18.61
N LYS A 67 -0.50 8.67 -19.50
CA LYS A 67 -1.16 9.98 -19.34
C LYS A 67 -2.67 9.87 -19.08
N LYS A 68 -3.36 9.00 -19.82
CA LYS A 68 -4.82 8.80 -19.65
C LYS A 68 -5.20 8.24 -18.27
N ILE A 69 -4.29 7.50 -17.62
CA ILE A 69 -4.48 7.00 -16.26
C ILE A 69 -4.26 8.15 -15.26
N ARG A 70 -3.17 8.93 -15.42
CA ARG A 70 -2.89 10.09 -14.57
C ARG A 70 -3.99 11.16 -14.64
N ASP A 71 -4.49 11.45 -15.84
CA ASP A 71 -5.56 12.42 -16.06
C ASP A 71 -6.89 11.98 -15.39
N GLN A 72 -7.13 10.67 -15.27
CA GLN A 72 -8.30 10.17 -14.53
C GLN A 72 -8.22 10.46 -13.03
N LEU A 73 -7.01 10.65 -12.50
CA LEU A 73 -6.72 11.01 -11.11
C LEU A 73 -6.37 12.50 -10.94
N GLY A 74 -6.71 13.33 -11.94
CA GLY A 74 -6.52 14.78 -11.87
C GLY A 74 -5.12 15.27 -12.26
N GLY A 75 -4.19 14.37 -12.61
CA GLY A 75 -2.92 14.69 -13.24
C GLY A 75 -1.86 15.37 -12.36
N LYS A 76 -2.18 15.70 -11.09
CA LYS A 76 -1.27 16.41 -10.17
C LYS A 76 -0.80 15.58 -8.97
N VAL A 77 -1.17 14.31 -8.90
CA VAL A 77 -0.80 13.42 -7.77
C VAL A 77 0.72 13.29 -7.70
N LYS A 78 1.28 13.59 -6.52
CA LYS A 78 2.70 13.46 -6.19
C LYS A 78 2.96 12.40 -5.13
N LEU A 79 2.01 12.22 -4.21
CA LEU A 79 2.05 11.19 -3.18
C LEU A 79 0.71 10.47 -3.11
N MET A 80 0.77 9.15 -3.17
CA MET A 80 -0.36 8.25 -2.96
C MET A 80 -0.08 7.36 -1.74
N ILE A 81 -1.06 7.25 -0.86
CA ILE A 81 -0.98 6.41 0.34
C ILE A 81 -2.06 5.35 0.23
N THR A 82 -1.69 4.08 0.34
CA THR A 82 -2.63 2.95 0.36
C THR A 82 -2.52 2.14 1.64
N GLY A 83 -3.62 1.50 2.04
CA GLY A 83 -3.71 0.65 3.23
C GLY A 83 -5.13 0.10 3.37
N SER A 84 -5.47 -0.46 4.53
CA SER A 84 -6.77 -1.09 4.86
C SER A 84 -7.01 -2.52 4.35
N ALA A 85 -6.23 -3.01 3.39
CA ALA A 85 -6.28 -4.38 2.90
C ALA A 85 -4.98 -4.73 2.16
N PRO A 86 -4.68 -6.02 1.91
CA PRO A 86 -3.53 -6.41 1.11
C PRO A 86 -3.63 -5.91 -0.35
N LEU A 87 -2.52 -5.45 -0.92
CA LEU A 87 -2.39 -5.14 -2.34
C LEU A 87 -1.40 -6.10 -3.03
N ALA A 88 -1.79 -6.65 -4.16
CA ALA A 88 -0.91 -7.54 -4.93
C ALA A 88 0.26 -6.77 -5.56
N GLU A 89 1.45 -7.38 -5.59
CA GLU A 89 2.69 -6.74 -6.05
C GLU A 89 2.59 -6.18 -7.46
N ASN A 90 1.95 -6.91 -8.37
CA ASN A 90 1.75 -6.49 -9.76
C ASN A 90 0.90 -5.22 -9.86
N VAL A 91 -0.06 -5.04 -8.95
CA VAL A 91 -0.92 -3.85 -8.90
C VAL A 91 -0.14 -2.67 -8.33
N MET A 92 0.60 -2.86 -7.23
CA MET A 92 1.49 -1.83 -6.67
C MET A 92 2.48 -1.31 -7.73
N ASN A 93 3.17 -2.23 -8.40
CA ASN A 93 4.12 -1.93 -9.45
C ASN A 93 3.49 -1.20 -10.64
N PHE A 94 2.32 -1.64 -11.09
CA PHE A 94 1.58 -0.94 -12.13
C PHE A 94 1.23 0.50 -11.73
N ILE A 95 0.73 0.72 -10.51
CA ILE A 95 0.35 2.06 -10.03
C ILE A 95 1.57 2.97 -9.95
N ARG A 96 2.68 2.50 -9.35
CA ARG A 96 3.96 3.23 -9.31
C ARG A 96 4.42 3.64 -10.71
N CYS A 97 4.38 2.70 -11.67
CA CYS A 97 4.76 2.97 -13.07
C CYS A 97 3.82 3.99 -13.75
N ALA A 98 2.51 3.80 -13.60
CA ALA A 98 1.51 4.59 -14.32
C ALA A 98 1.43 6.04 -13.81
N LEU A 99 1.58 6.24 -12.50
CA LEU A 99 1.54 7.58 -11.90
C LEU A 99 2.89 8.27 -11.96
N GLY A 100 3.99 7.52 -11.87
CA GLY A 100 5.34 8.07 -11.80
C GLY A 100 5.48 9.03 -10.62
N CYS A 101 4.88 8.69 -9.49
CA CYS A 101 4.88 9.44 -8.25
C CYS A 101 5.21 8.53 -7.07
N VAL A 102 5.38 9.09 -5.87
CA VAL A 102 5.61 8.30 -4.66
C VAL A 102 4.32 7.56 -4.30
N VAL A 103 4.41 6.25 -4.09
CA VAL A 103 3.31 5.39 -3.65
C VAL A 103 3.78 4.55 -2.47
N VAL A 104 3.19 4.82 -1.31
CA VAL A 104 3.49 4.13 -0.06
C VAL A 104 2.29 3.29 0.39
N GLU A 105 2.60 2.17 1.03
CA GLU A 105 1.63 1.23 1.59
C GLU A 105 1.86 1.14 3.09
N GLY A 106 0.79 1.26 3.85
CA GLY A 106 0.82 1.17 5.30
C GLY A 106 -0.15 0.11 5.83
N TYR A 107 0.27 -0.58 6.88
CA TYR A 107 -0.56 -1.50 7.64
C TYR A 107 -0.89 -0.90 8.99
N GLY A 108 -2.12 -1.14 9.43
CA GLY A 108 -2.60 -0.84 10.77
C GLY A 108 -4.11 -0.93 10.83
N GLN A 109 -4.64 -0.71 12.01
CA GLN A 109 -6.05 -0.88 12.36
C GLN A 109 -6.54 0.26 13.24
N THR A 110 -7.84 0.27 13.54
CA THR A 110 -8.44 1.34 14.35
C THR A 110 -7.83 1.39 15.75
N GLU A 111 -7.54 0.22 16.30
CA GLU A 111 -6.98 -0.07 17.62
C GLU A 111 -5.55 0.47 17.78
N CYS A 112 -4.86 0.79 16.68
CA CYS A 112 -3.53 1.40 16.68
C CYS A 112 -3.46 2.70 15.87
N VAL A 113 -4.60 3.37 15.63
CA VAL A 113 -4.70 4.70 15.01
C VAL A 113 -3.86 4.84 13.72
N ALA A 114 -4.47 4.48 12.60
CA ALA A 114 -3.86 4.52 11.26
C ALA A 114 -2.67 3.56 11.12
N ALA A 115 -1.57 4.00 10.50
CA ALA A 115 -0.48 3.12 10.08
C ALA A 115 0.51 2.83 11.22
N SER A 116 0.61 1.54 11.57
CA SER A 116 1.63 1.01 12.47
C SER A 116 2.93 0.67 11.77
N THR A 117 2.86 0.37 10.47
CA THR A 117 4.02 0.29 9.58
C THR A 117 3.73 1.07 8.31
N ILE A 118 4.78 1.56 7.65
CA ILE A 118 4.64 2.21 6.34
C ILE A 118 5.91 2.02 5.51
N THR A 119 5.75 1.78 4.20
CA THR A 119 6.88 1.82 3.26
C THR A 119 7.39 3.25 3.08
N LEU A 120 8.66 3.37 2.73
CA LEU A 120 9.34 4.67 2.65
C LEU A 120 9.45 5.15 1.20
N GLU A 121 9.64 6.46 1.02
CA GLU A 121 10.06 6.98 -0.27
C GLU A 121 11.42 6.36 -0.67
N GLY A 122 11.53 5.90 -1.92
CA GLY A 122 12.70 5.17 -2.41
C GLY A 122 12.60 3.65 -2.23
N ASP A 123 11.59 3.16 -1.50
CA ASP A 123 11.32 1.73 -1.39
C ASP A 123 10.61 1.20 -2.66
N SER A 124 11.41 0.62 -3.55
CA SER A 124 10.92 0.05 -4.81
C SER A 124 10.36 -1.36 -4.66
N VAL A 125 10.59 -2.03 -3.53
CA VAL A 125 10.18 -3.43 -3.34
C VAL A 125 8.68 -3.46 -3.03
N PRO A 126 7.88 -4.26 -3.76
CA PRO A 126 6.47 -4.47 -3.41
C PRO A 126 6.31 -5.68 -2.48
N GLY A 127 5.10 -5.90 -1.95
CA GLY A 127 4.77 -7.12 -1.20
C GLY A 127 5.07 -7.04 0.30
N HIS A 128 5.35 -5.85 0.82
CA HIS A 128 5.48 -5.60 2.25
C HIS A 128 4.91 -4.22 2.63
N VAL A 129 4.63 -4.05 3.91
CA VAL A 129 3.98 -2.86 4.48
C VAL A 129 4.96 -1.93 5.21
N GLY A 130 6.25 -2.09 4.89
CA GLY A 130 7.34 -1.25 5.38
C GLY A 130 7.75 -1.48 6.83
N VAL A 131 8.39 -0.46 7.40
CA VAL A 131 9.01 -0.52 8.73
C VAL A 131 8.04 0.01 9.80
N PRO A 132 8.23 -0.34 11.09
CA PRO A 132 7.45 0.25 12.17
C PRO A 132 7.48 1.78 12.15
N SER A 133 6.30 2.40 12.34
CA SER A 133 6.20 3.83 12.59
C SER A 133 7.02 4.23 13.82
N PRO A 134 7.57 5.46 13.90
CA PRO A 134 8.47 5.85 15.00
C PRO A 134 7.91 5.70 16.41
N CYS A 135 6.58 5.70 16.57
CA CYS A 135 5.92 5.51 17.85
C CYS A 135 5.62 4.04 18.21
N ASN A 136 6.01 3.08 17.36
CA ASN A 136 5.60 1.70 17.47
C ASN A 136 6.80 0.75 17.67
N ILE A 137 6.54 -0.29 18.44
CA ILE A 137 7.36 -1.50 18.57
C ILE A 137 6.50 -2.67 18.12
N ILE A 138 7.08 -3.59 17.35
CA ILE A 138 6.39 -4.76 16.81
C ILE A 138 7.14 -6.02 17.21
N LYS A 139 6.40 -7.06 17.59
CA LYS A 139 6.91 -8.42 17.82
C LYS A 139 6.01 -9.43 17.10
N LEU A 140 6.55 -10.63 16.85
CA LEU A 140 5.76 -11.79 16.46
C LEU A 140 5.55 -12.69 17.69
N VAL A 141 4.33 -13.18 17.88
CA VAL A 141 3.96 -14.16 18.90
C VAL A 141 3.57 -15.46 18.22
N ASP A 142 4.02 -16.59 18.75
CA ASP A 142 3.70 -17.91 18.22
C ASP A 142 2.18 -18.15 18.24
N VAL A 143 1.66 -18.78 17.19
CA VAL A 143 0.26 -19.25 17.08
C VAL A 143 0.28 -20.74 16.71
N PRO A 144 0.58 -21.63 17.68
CA PRO A 144 0.82 -23.05 17.40
C PRO A 144 -0.37 -23.77 16.75
N GLU A 145 -1.60 -23.35 17.05
CA GLU A 145 -2.84 -23.89 16.49
C GLU A 145 -2.97 -23.65 14.98
N LEU A 146 -2.31 -22.62 14.45
CA LEU A 146 -2.22 -22.33 13.01
C LEU A 146 -0.86 -22.74 12.41
N GLY A 147 0.06 -23.24 13.25
CA GLY A 147 1.41 -23.63 12.83
C GLY A 147 2.35 -22.46 12.53
N TYR A 148 2.07 -21.27 13.06
CA TYR A 148 2.93 -20.09 12.92
C TYR A 148 3.85 -19.94 14.12
N PHE A 149 5.16 -19.79 13.88
CA PHE A 149 6.18 -19.66 14.91
C PHE A 149 7.16 -18.54 14.59
N ALA A 150 7.43 -17.66 15.56
CA ALA A 150 8.22 -16.45 15.37
C ALA A 150 9.65 -16.78 14.91
N ARG A 151 10.19 -17.94 15.30
CA ARG A 151 11.47 -18.47 14.82
C ARG A 151 11.52 -18.67 13.30
N ASP A 152 10.36 -18.86 12.67
CA ASP A 152 10.16 -19.08 11.24
C ASP A 152 9.70 -17.77 10.55
N ASN A 153 9.82 -16.62 11.24
CA ASN A 153 9.33 -15.30 10.82
C ASN A 153 7.82 -15.26 10.53
N ALA A 154 7.03 -16.05 11.27
CA ALA A 154 5.58 -16.08 11.18
C ALA A 154 4.95 -16.10 12.58
N GLY A 155 3.79 -15.50 12.76
CA GLY A 155 3.13 -15.43 14.06
C GLY A 155 2.13 -14.29 14.07
N GLU A 156 1.41 -14.15 15.16
CA GLU A 156 0.57 -12.98 15.38
C GLU A 156 1.46 -11.74 15.50
N VAL A 157 1.13 -10.70 14.74
CA VAL A 157 1.72 -9.38 14.87
C VAL A 157 1.20 -8.75 16.16
N CYS A 158 2.10 -8.33 17.04
CA CYS A 158 1.72 -7.60 18.25
C CYS A 158 2.35 -6.21 18.23
N ILE A 159 1.56 -5.19 18.57
CA ILE A 159 1.95 -3.79 18.44
C ILE A 159 1.90 -3.10 19.79
N LYS A 160 2.96 -2.37 20.15
CA LYS A 160 2.98 -1.50 21.32
C LYS A 160 3.44 -0.11 20.91
N GLY A 161 2.72 0.93 21.32
CA GLY A 161 3.04 2.29 20.93
C GLY A 161 2.09 3.32 21.53
N THR A 162 2.46 4.60 21.42
CA THR A 162 1.62 5.71 21.94
C THR A 162 0.34 5.93 21.12
N ASN A 163 0.26 5.32 19.94
CA ASN A 163 -0.87 5.29 19.02
C ASN A 163 -1.88 4.16 19.33
N VAL A 164 -1.52 3.18 20.18
CA VAL A 164 -2.45 2.12 20.59
C VAL A 164 -3.57 2.74 21.42
N PHE A 165 -4.82 2.38 21.10
CA PHE A 165 -6.01 2.88 21.76
C PHE A 165 -6.06 2.50 23.24
N LYS A 166 -6.99 3.10 23.99
CA LYS A 166 -7.17 2.81 25.42
C LYS A 166 -8.09 1.61 25.69
N GLY A 167 -8.65 1.02 24.64
CA GLY A 167 -9.69 0.00 24.73
C GLY A 167 -11.02 0.41 24.11
N TYR A 168 -11.93 -0.55 24.09
CA TYR A 168 -13.28 -0.40 23.56
C TYR A 168 -14.21 0.29 24.55
N TYR A 169 -15.06 1.18 24.06
CA TYR A 169 -15.97 1.95 24.90
C TYR A 169 -16.99 1.04 25.61
N LYS A 170 -17.00 1.07 26.95
CA LYS A 170 -17.86 0.25 27.83
C LYS A 170 -17.72 -1.26 27.62
N ASN A 171 -16.57 -1.72 27.11
CA ASN A 171 -16.32 -3.14 26.90
C ASN A 171 -14.93 -3.52 27.41
N GLU A 172 -14.81 -3.66 28.74
CA GLU A 172 -13.55 -4.05 29.39
C GLU A 172 -13.12 -5.48 29.05
N GLU A 173 -14.08 -6.37 28.80
CA GLU A 173 -13.82 -7.77 28.45
C GLU A 173 -13.07 -7.85 27.13
N GLN A 174 -13.65 -7.30 26.04
CA GLN A 174 -12.97 -7.25 24.73
C GLN A 174 -11.69 -6.42 24.77
N THR A 175 -11.61 -5.41 25.64
CA THR A 175 -10.37 -4.63 25.79
C THR A 175 -9.23 -5.51 26.32
N LYS A 176 -9.51 -6.33 27.34
CA LYS A 176 -8.52 -7.23 27.95
C LYS A 176 -8.19 -8.43 27.06
N GLU A 177 -9.05 -8.77 26.11
CA GLU A 177 -8.77 -9.80 25.09
C GLU A 177 -7.68 -9.36 24.13
N VAL A 178 -7.69 -8.08 23.70
CA VAL A 178 -6.74 -7.58 22.68
C VAL A 178 -5.58 -6.76 23.26
N LEU A 179 -5.71 -6.18 24.46
CA LEU A 179 -4.63 -5.46 25.14
C LEU A 179 -4.12 -6.25 26.35
N ASP A 180 -2.86 -6.67 26.29
CA ASP A 180 -2.22 -7.36 27.41
C ASP A 180 -1.78 -6.39 28.54
N ASN A 181 -1.41 -6.95 29.69
CA ASN A 181 -0.97 -6.18 30.85
C ASN A 181 0.36 -5.44 30.62
N ASP A 182 1.13 -5.83 29.61
CA ASP A 182 2.37 -5.18 29.20
C ASP A 182 2.11 -4.06 28.16
N GLY A 183 0.86 -3.85 27.75
CA GLY A 183 0.44 -2.82 26.80
C GLY A 183 0.67 -3.19 25.33
N TRP A 184 0.76 -4.48 25.00
CA TRP A 184 0.72 -4.95 23.62
C TRP A 184 -0.71 -5.13 23.14
N LEU A 185 -0.97 -4.61 21.94
CA LEU A 185 -2.12 -4.94 21.13
C LEU A 185 -1.85 -6.23 20.35
N HIS A 186 -2.62 -7.26 20.66
CA HIS A 186 -2.80 -8.49 19.89
C HIS A 186 -3.68 -8.17 18.68
N THR A 187 -3.10 -8.17 17.47
CA THR A 187 -3.81 -7.68 16.29
C THR A 187 -4.75 -8.71 15.68
N GLY A 188 -4.56 -9.99 15.97
CA GLY A 188 -5.21 -11.10 15.28
C GLY A 188 -4.76 -11.28 13.82
N ASP A 189 -3.72 -10.57 13.38
CA ASP A 189 -3.12 -10.64 12.03
C ASP A 189 -1.77 -11.35 12.05
#